data_AF-A0A7X3AXR8-F1
#
_entry.id   AF-A0A7X3AXR8-F1
#
_cell.length_a   1.000
_cell.length_b   1.000
_cell.length_c   1.000
_cell.angle_alpha   90.00
_cell.angle_beta   90.00
_cell.angle_gamma   90.00
#
_symmetry.space_group_name_H-M   'P 1'
#
loop_
_entity.id
_entity.type
_entity.pdbx_description
1 polymer ?
#
loop_
_entity_poly.entity_id
_entity_poly.type
_entity_poly.pdbx_seq_one_letter_code
_entity_poly.pdbx_strand_id
1 'polypeptide(L)'
;METENTVSIWIGNFATKLDLDEFINLKYDEEGEVVPSLFYNQYNIDIDDIDDYLIEKEVFEISFTNLFDMLKEASYNNIIVNNLKQKGINPNIEPNNALILIYNYQFDSNTLRTINTEFIATVEYK
;
A
#
# COMPACT_ATOMS: atom_id res chain seq x y z
N MET A 1 -9.07 2.38 -9.30
CA MET A 1 -10.22 1.57 -9.77
C MET A 1 -10.13 0.15 -9.24
N GLU A 2 -11.24 -0.41 -8.74
CA GLU A 2 -11.36 -1.83 -8.40
C GLU A 2 -10.99 -2.72 -9.61
N THR A 3 -10.13 -3.71 -9.41
CA THR A 3 -9.66 -4.62 -10.46
C THR A 3 -9.23 -5.95 -9.87
N GLU A 4 -10.00 -7.01 -10.15
CA GLU A 4 -9.74 -8.36 -9.62
C GLU A 4 -8.31 -8.85 -9.87
N ASN A 5 -7.77 -9.60 -8.90
CA ASN A 5 -6.48 -10.29 -8.98
C ASN A 5 -5.26 -9.37 -9.11
N THR A 6 -5.42 -8.06 -8.94
CA THR A 6 -4.32 -7.09 -8.89
C THR A 6 -4.02 -6.65 -7.46
N VAL A 7 -2.77 -6.32 -7.19
CA VAL A 7 -2.33 -5.72 -5.93
C VAL A 7 -1.51 -4.48 -6.22
N SER A 8 -1.91 -3.36 -5.62
CA SER A 8 -1.15 -2.11 -5.64
C SER A 8 -0.32 -2.00 -4.38
N ILE A 9 0.95 -1.60 -4.53
CA ILE A 9 1.96 -1.70 -3.47
C ILE A 9 2.55 -0.33 -3.18
N TRP A 10 2.56 0.04 -1.90
CA TRP A 10 3.27 1.20 -1.39
C TRP A 10 4.25 0.79 -0.29
N ILE A 11 5.31 1.58 -0.17
CA ILE A 11 6.21 1.58 0.98
C ILE A 11 6.13 2.91 1.71
N GLY A 12 6.53 2.96 2.97
CA GLY A 12 6.59 4.20 3.73
C GLY A 12 7.40 4.13 5.00
N ASN A 13 7.39 5.24 5.73
CA ASN A 13 8.07 5.38 7.01
C ASN A 13 7.13 5.94 8.09
N PHE A 14 6.88 5.14 9.13
CA PHE A 14 5.96 5.48 10.22
C PHE A 14 6.59 5.15 11.56
N ALA A 15 6.34 5.98 12.58
CA ALA A 15 6.90 5.76 13.91
C ALA A 15 6.22 4.59 14.63
N THR A 16 4.91 4.42 14.43
CA THR A 16 4.11 3.37 15.06
C THR A 16 3.07 2.79 14.11
N LYS A 17 2.55 1.61 14.46
CA LYS A 17 1.39 1.02 13.78
C LYS A 17 0.16 1.94 13.82
N LEU A 18 -0.04 2.64 14.94
CA LEU A 18 -1.15 3.59 15.10
C LEU A 18 -1.05 4.74 14.10
N ASP A 19 0.15 5.28 13.84
CA ASP A 19 0.35 6.34 12.85
C ASP A 19 -0.02 5.86 11.44
N LEU A 20 0.34 4.61 11.08
CA LEU A 20 -0.06 4.01 9.82
C LEU A 20 -1.57 3.78 9.75
N ASP A 21 -2.18 3.32 10.84
CA ASP A 21 -3.62 3.11 10.91
C ASP A 21 -4.40 4.42 10.76
N GLU A 22 -3.98 5.49 11.43
CA GLU A 22 -4.58 6.81 11.27
C GLU A 22 -4.39 7.41 9.87
N PHE A 23 -3.26 7.09 9.23
CA PHE A 23 -2.94 7.56 7.89
C PHE A 23 -3.85 6.97 6.82
N ILE A 24 -4.20 5.68 6.93
CA ILE A 24 -4.93 4.94 5.89
C ILE A 24 -6.39 4.64 6.22
N ASN A 25 -6.76 4.35 7.47
CA ASN A 25 -8.13 3.93 7.80
C ASN A 25 -9.11 5.08 7.57
N LEU A 26 -10.22 4.74 6.93
CA LEU A 26 -11.37 5.63 6.83
C LEU A 26 -11.95 5.89 8.22
N LYS A 27 -12.44 7.11 8.42
CA LYS A 27 -13.07 7.54 9.67
C LYS A 27 -14.53 7.87 9.40
N TYR A 28 -15.32 7.94 10.45
CA TYR A 28 -16.70 8.36 10.38
C TYR A 28 -16.85 9.68 11.11
N ASP A 29 -17.62 10.61 10.54
CA ASP A 29 -17.97 11.85 11.23
C ASP A 29 -19.11 11.64 12.25
N GLU A 30 -19.60 12.74 12.85
CA GLU A 30 -20.66 12.70 13.86
C GLU A 30 -22.01 12.23 13.31
N GLU A 31 -22.22 12.32 11.99
CA GLU A 31 -23.43 11.87 11.30
C GLU A 31 -23.31 10.40 10.85
N GLY A 32 -22.13 9.80 11.02
CA GLY A 32 -21.83 8.45 10.59
C GLY A 32 -21.44 8.34 9.12
N GLU A 33 -21.13 9.46 8.47
CA GLU A 33 -20.67 9.48 7.08
C GLU A 33 -19.18 9.18 6.99
N VAL A 34 -18.78 8.45 5.94
CA VAL A 34 -17.39 8.07 5.71
C VAL A 34 -16.57 9.29 5.28
N VAL A 35 -15.46 9.52 5.96
CA VAL A 35 -14.51 10.59 5.68
C VAL A 35 -13.20 10.00 5.14
N PRO A 36 -12.71 10.45 3.96
CA PRO A 36 -11.46 9.97 3.38
C PRO A 36 -10.27 10.28 4.30
N SER A 37 -9.40 9.29 4.49
CA SER A 37 -8.17 9.46 5.28
C SER A 37 -7.11 10.26 4.50
N LEU A 38 -5.97 10.55 5.14
CA LEU A 38 -4.89 11.28 4.48
C LEU A 38 -4.35 10.51 3.26
N PHE A 39 -4.29 9.17 3.33
CA PHE A 39 -3.88 8.32 2.22
C PHE A 39 -4.78 8.51 0.99
N TYR A 40 -6.11 8.40 1.16
CA TYR A 40 -7.08 8.56 0.07
C TYR A 40 -6.97 9.95 -0.55
N ASN A 41 -6.89 11.00 0.28
CA ASN A 41 -6.76 12.38 -0.18
C ASN A 41 -5.45 12.64 -0.94
N GLN A 42 -4.31 12.17 -0.43
CA GLN A 42 -3.00 12.41 -1.05
C GLN A 42 -2.87 11.72 -2.40
N TYR A 43 -3.41 10.51 -2.52
CA TYR A 43 -3.35 9.73 -3.76
C TYR A 43 -4.53 9.96 -4.70
N ASN A 44 -5.52 10.76 -4.28
CA ASN A 44 -6.77 11.01 -4.98
C ASN A 44 -7.49 9.70 -5.32
N ILE A 45 -7.64 8.84 -4.30
CA ILE A 45 -8.32 7.55 -4.38
C ILE A 45 -9.77 7.74 -3.93
N ASP A 46 -10.71 7.19 -4.69
CA ASP A 46 -12.11 7.13 -4.30
C ASP A 46 -12.29 6.16 -3.13
N ILE A 47 -13.11 6.51 -2.14
CA ILE A 47 -13.37 5.65 -0.99
C ILE A 47 -14.15 4.40 -1.40
N ASP A 48 -14.93 4.47 -2.49
CA ASP A 48 -15.74 3.36 -3.00
C ASP A 48 -14.91 2.34 -3.81
N ASP A 49 -13.65 2.68 -4.14
CA ASP A 49 -12.77 1.89 -4.99
C ASP A 49 -12.03 0.78 -4.23
N ILE A 50 -12.03 0.82 -2.89
CA ILE A 50 -11.26 -0.07 -2.03
C ILE A 50 -12.16 -0.66 -0.93
N ASP A 51 -12.18 -1.98 -0.85
CA ASP A 51 -12.70 -2.70 0.31
C ASP A 51 -11.63 -2.72 1.42
N ASP A 52 -11.99 -2.29 2.64
CA ASP A 52 -11.07 -2.21 3.78
C ASP A 52 -10.54 -3.59 4.21
N TYR A 53 -11.30 -4.66 3.95
CA TYR A 53 -10.86 -6.04 4.15
C TYR A 53 -9.76 -6.49 3.18
N LEU A 54 -9.52 -5.74 2.10
CA LEU A 54 -8.50 -6.01 1.09
C LEU A 54 -7.22 -5.19 1.29
N ILE A 55 -7.10 -4.47 2.42
CA ILE A 55 -5.90 -3.74 2.78
C ILE A 55 -5.05 -4.59 3.73
N GLU A 56 -3.87 -4.99 3.27
CA GLU A 56 -2.82 -5.56 4.12
C GLU A 56 -1.75 -4.51 4.36
N LYS A 57 -1.37 -4.30 5.62
CA LYS A 57 -0.43 -3.23 5.98
C LYS A 57 0.34 -3.58 7.23
N GLU A 58 1.59 -3.16 7.32
CA GLU A 58 2.47 -3.45 8.45
C GLU A 58 3.47 -2.31 8.72
N VAL A 59 3.84 -2.12 9.99
CA VAL A 59 4.99 -1.30 10.40
C VAL A 59 5.99 -2.19 11.10
N PHE A 60 7.15 -2.35 10.50
CA PHE A 60 8.23 -3.19 11.01
C PHE A 60 9.10 -2.46 12.04
N GLU A 61 9.62 -3.20 13.03
CA GLU A 61 10.57 -2.68 14.02
C GLU A 61 11.92 -2.26 13.41
N ILE A 62 12.25 -2.78 12.23
CA ILE A 62 13.46 -2.48 11.48
C ILE A 62 13.11 -1.82 10.14
N SER A 63 14.03 -1.03 9.61
CA SER A 63 13.93 -0.53 8.23
C SER A 63 14.56 -1.51 7.24
N PHE A 64 13.92 -1.63 6.08
CA PHE A 64 14.39 -2.42 4.95
C PHE A 64 14.93 -1.50 3.85
N THR A 65 15.99 -1.94 3.19
CA THR A 65 16.54 -1.33 1.97
C THR A 65 16.30 -2.20 0.74
N ASN A 66 15.63 -3.34 0.93
CA ASN A 66 15.26 -4.28 -0.12
C ASN A 66 13.76 -4.57 -0.05
N LEU A 67 13.02 -4.18 -1.09
CA LEU A 67 11.59 -4.38 -1.23
C LEU A 67 11.19 -5.86 -1.13
N PHE A 68 11.97 -6.77 -1.70
CA PHE A 68 11.62 -8.20 -1.71
C PHE A 68 11.82 -8.85 -0.34
N ASP A 69 12.76 -8.35 0.47
CA ASP A 69 12.88 -8.77 1.86
C ASP A 69 11.68 -8.29 2.69
N MET A 70 11.21 -7.07 2.44
CA MET A 70 10.04 -6.48 3.11
C MET A 70 8.74 -7.22 2.78
N LEU A 71 8.62 -7.75 1.55
CA LEU A 71 7.45 -8.50 1.08
C LEU A 71 7.39 -9.95 1.58
N LYS A 72 8.42 -10.49 2.26
CA LYS A 72 8.50 -11.92 2.61
C LYS A 72 7.34 -12.45 3.44
N GLU A 73 6.82 -11.65 4.36
CA GLU A 73 5.71 -12.03 5.23
C GLU A 73 4.35 -11.62 4.65
N ALA A 74 4.33 -10.94 3.51
CA ALA A 74 3.09 -10.49 2.89
C ALA A 74 2.31 -11.68 2.29
N SER A 75 0.98 -11.53 2.23
CA SER A 75 0.14 -12.51 1.53
C SER A 75 0.53 -12.59 0.04
N TYR A 76 0.49 -13.80 -0.53
CA TYR A 76 0.85 -14.05 -1.93
C TYR A 76 2.29 -13.64 -2.34
N ASN A 77 3.21 -13.45 -1.38
CA ASN A 77 4.55 -12.91 -1.64
C ASN A 77 5.30 -13.59 -2.80
N ASN A 78 5.20 -14.91 -2.93
CA ASN A 78 5.90 -15.65 -3.98
C ASN A 78 5.48 -15.19 -5.38
N ILE A 79 4.17 -14.97 -5.58
CA ILE A 79 3.59 -14.53 -6.86
C ILE A 79 3.91 -13.05 -7.08
N ILE A 80 3.68 -12.21 -6.06
CA ILE A 80 3.93 -10.77 -6.11
C ILE A 80 5.40 -10.48 -6.45
N VAL A 81 6.34 -11.06 -5.70
CA VAL A 81 7.78 -10.87 -5.92
C VAL A 81 8.21 -11.37 -7.30
N ASN A 82 7.68 -12.51 -7.76
CA ASN A 82 7.96 -13.00 -9.11
C ASN A 82 7.48 -12.02 -10.18
N ASN A 83 6.27 -11.50 -10.05
CA ASN A 83 5.68 -10.58 -11.03
C ASN A 83 6.37 -9.21 -11.02
N LEU A 84 6.81 -8.71 -9.85
CA LEU A 84 7.65 -7.52 -9.75
C LEU A 84 9.00 -7.70 -10.48
N LYS A 85 9.65 -8.86 -10.32
CA LYS A 85 10.89 -9.19 -11.05
C LYS A 85 10.68 -9.25 -12.55
N GLN A 86 9.59 -9.85 -13.02
CA GLN A 86 9.24 -9.91 -14.44
C GLN A 86 8.98 -8.53 -15.04
N LYS A 87 8.39 -7.61 -14.25
CA LYS A 87 8.23 -6.19 -14.62
C LYS A 87 9.53 -5.37 -14.55
N GLY A 88 10.64 -5.97 -14.10
CA GLY A 88 11.93 -5.28 -13.99
C GLY A 88 12.01 -4.28 -12.84
N ILE A 89 11.16 -4.42 -11.81
CA ILE A 89 11.20 -3.55 -10.63
C ILE A 89 12.50 -3.79 -9.86
N ASN A 90 13.21 -2.70 -9.59
CA ASN A 90 14.43 -2.73 -8.80
C ASN A 90 14.08 -2.97 -7.32
N PRO A 91 14.65 -4.00 -6.65
CA PRO A 91 14.37 -4.23 -5.25
C PRO A 91 15.02 -3.21 -4.31
N ASN A 92 16.06 -2.49 -4.75
CA ASN A 92 16.74 -1.52 -3.90
C ASN A 92 15.84 -0.30 -3.69
N ILE A 93 15.50 -0.04 -2.43
CA ILE A 93 14.68 1.09 -1.99
C ILE A 93 15.44 1.89 -0.92
N GLU A 94 15.06 3.15 -0.75
CA GLU A 94 15.49 3.92 0.43
C GLU A 94 15.01 3.22 1.72
N PRO A 95 15.67 3.42 2.87
CA PRO A 95 15.27 2.81 4.14
C PRO A 95 13.81 3.13 4.50
N ASN A 96 12.96 2.10 4.48
CA ASN A 96 11.53 2.19 4.80
C ASN A 96 11.13 1.11 5.80
N ASN A 97 10.13 1.38 6.64
CA ASN A 97 9.67 0.44 7.67
C ASN A 97 8.18 0.12 7.59
N ALA A 98 7.45 0.60 6.59
CA ALA A 98 6.05 0.28 6.42
C ALA A 98 5.72 -0.21 5.01
N LEU A 99 4.84 -1.20 4.95
CA LEU A 99 4.36 -1.82 3.72
C LEU A 99 2.85 -1.69 3.69
N ILE A 100 2.30 -1.33 2.54
CA ILE A 100 0.86 -1.25 2.29
C ILE A 100 0.59 -1.99 0.97
N LEU A 101 -0.27 -2.99 1.02
CA LEU A 101 -0.78 -3.72 -0.13
C LEU A 101 -2.30 -3.56 -0.16
N ILE A 102 -2.82 -3.20 -1.33
CA ILE A 102 -4.26 -3.09 -1.56
C ILE A 102 -4.62 -4.07 -2.66
N TYR A 103 -5.31 -5.14 -2.29
CA TYR A 103 -5.73 -6.20 -3.19
C TYR A 103 -7.01 -5.83 -3.94
N ASN A 104 -7.18 -6.46 -5.10
CA ASN A 104 -8.22 -6.15 -6.10
C ASN A 104 -8.34 -4.66 -6.44
N TYR A 105 -7.21 -3.94 -6.43
CA TYR A 105 -7.19 -2.52 -6.72
C TYR A 105 -6.02 -2.18 -7.64
N GLN A 106 -6.32 -1.50 -8.73
CA GLN A 106 -5.34 -0.92 -9.62
C GLN A 106 -5.24 0.59 -9.37
N PHE A 107 -4.07 1.00 -8.87
CA PHE A 107 -3.73 2.40 -8.73
C PHE A 107 -3.39 3.01 -10.10
N ASP A 108 -4.04 4.11 -10.44
CA ASP A 108 -3.94 4.78 -11.75
C ASP A 108 -3.70 6.30 -11.66
N SER A 109 -3.47 6.83 -10.45
CA SER A 109 -3.20 8.24 -10.23
C SER A 109 -1.73 8.59 -10.51
N ASN A 110 -1.50 9.86 -10.88
CA ASN A 110 -0.17 10.39 -11.22
C ASN A 110 0.68 10.71 -9.97
N THR A 111 0.08 10.73 -8.78
CA THR A 111 0.81 10.97 -7.53
C THR A 111 1.49 9.69 -7.08
N LEU A 112 2.77 9.52 -7.42
CA LEU A 112 3.52 8.31 -7.07
C LEU A 112 4.21 8.40 -5.70
N ARG A 113 4.38 9.60 -5.14
CA ARG A 113 5.09 9.80 -3.87
C ARG A 113 4.45 10.94 -3.07
N THR A 114 4.32 10.72 -1.77
CA THR A 114 3.86 11.71 -0.79
C THR A 114 4.92 11.91 0.29
N ILE A 115 4.60 12.65 1.35
CA ILE A 115 5.53 12.86 2.47
C ILE A 115 5.85 11.54 3.19
N ASN A 116 4.85 10.66 3.33
CA ASN A 116 4.94 9.47 4.17
C ASN A 116 5.15 8.17 3.38
N THR A 117 4.77 8.16 2.10
CA THR A 117 4.69 6.92 1.31
C THR A 117 5.08 7.13 -0.14
N GLU A 118 5.45 6.03 -0.78
CA GLU A 118 5.76 5.94 -2.20
C GLU A 118 5.06 4.71 -2.80
N PHE A 119 4.34 4.92 -3.90
CA PHE A 119 3.82 3.86 -4.74
C PHE A 119 4.94 3.20 -5.52
N ILE A 120 4.96 1.87 -5.51
CA ILE A 120 5.97 1.06 -6.21
C ILE A 120 5.44 0.57 -7.55
N ALA A 121 4.34 -0.19 -7.52
CA ALA A 121 3.77 -0.83 -8.69
C ALA A 121 2.42 -1.48 -8.38
N THR A 122 1.68 -1.78 -9.46
CA THR A 122 0.58 -2.75 -9.46
C THR A 122 1.00 -4.00 -10.22
N VAL A 123 0.78 -5.18 -9.64
CA VAL A 123 1.03 -6.50 -10.25
C VAL A 123 -0.13 -7.45 -9.99
N GLU A 124 -0.22 -8.53 -10.76
CA GLU A 124 -1.15 -9.62 -10.47
C GLU A 124 -0.66 -10.42 -9.25
N TYR A 125 -1.57 -10.92 -8.42
CA TYR A 125 -1.26 -11.73 -7.24
C TYR A 125 -1.94 -13.11 -7.22
N LYS A 126 -2.77 -13.42 -8.22
CA LYS A 126 -3.44 -14.70 -8.44
C LYS A 126 -3.32 -15.13 -9.89
#